data_AF-A0A7X4CL02-F1
#
_entry.id   AF-A0A7X4CL02-F1
#
_cell.length_a   1.000
_cell.length_b   1.000
_cell.length_c   1.000
_cell.angle_alpha   90.00
_cell.angle_beta   90.00
_cell.angle_gamma   90.00
#
_symmetry.space_group_name_H-M   'P 1'
#
loop_
_entity.id
_entity.type
_entity.pdbx_description
1 polymer ?
#
loop_
_entity_poly.entity_id
_entity_poly.type
_entity_poly.pdbx_seq_one_letter_code
_entity_poly.pdbx_strand_id
1 'polypeptide(L)'
;MTTYYRTTNVMDIKVIQGAIQKQDADVLVVNLFAGARPGGATGAVDQALGGQISAAIDLGDFEGKAGQTLLLYTHSQILAPRVLVVGLGEQEGFDLERARRATGTAIGTLGRLGANSAATILHGTGAGNLPVEPAAQAVAEASQLAA
;
A
#
# COMPACT_ATOMS: atom_id res chain seq x y z
N MET A 1 -25.63 25.33 24.91
CA MET A 1 -24.16 25.31 24.72
C MET A 1 -23.79 23.86 24.50
N THR A 2 -23.65 23.44 23.24
CA THR A 2 -23.48 22.03 22.87
C THR A 2 -22.00 21.76 22.64
N THR A 3 -21.37 21.04 23.55
CA THR A 3 -19.97 20.63 23.44
C THR A 3 -19.88 19.41 22.52
N TYR A 4 -19.33 19.60 21.32
CA TYR A 4 -18.95 18.51 20.41
C TYR A 4 -17.59 17.95 20.84
N TYR A 5 -17.57 16.74 21.40
CA TYR A 5 -16.33 15.95 21.49
C TYR A 5 -16.14 15.22 20.16
N ARG A 6 -15.31 15.79 19.27
CA ARG A 6 -14.79 15.03 18.13
C ARG A 6 -13.59 14.24 18.65
N THR A 7 -13.80 12.99 19.06
CA THR A 7 -12.71 12.05 19.32
C THR A 7 -12.07 11.73 17.98
N THR A 8 -11.14 12.57 17.55
CA THR A 8 -10.35 12.27 16.35
C THR A 8 -9.35 11.22 16.82
N ASN A 9 -9.62 9.94 16.57
CA ASN A 9 -8.59 8.91 16.67
C ASN A 9 -7.58 9.24 15.57
N VAL A 10 -6.56 10.01 15.91
CA VAL A 10 -5.54 10.42 14.95
C VAL A 10 -4.63 9.21 14.71
N MET A 11 -4.51 8.79 13.47
CA MET A 11 -3.56 7.76 13.06
C MET A 11 -2.13 8.22 13.36
N ASP A 12 -1.32 7.42 14.06
CA ASP A 12 0.11 7.69 14.28
C ASP A 12 0.88 7.36 12.99
N ILE A 13 1.52 8.36 12.39
CA ILE A 13 2.25 8.22 11.12
C ILE A 13 3.74 8.47 11.38
N LYS A 14 4.56 7.50 11.02
CA LYS A 14 6.03 7.57 11.12
C LYS A 14 6.65 7.30 9.75
N VAL A 15 7.68 8.06 9.43
CA VAL A 15 8.50 7.82 8.24
C VAL A 15 9.72 7.02 8.66
N ILE A 16 9.89 5.84 8.06
CA ILE A 16 11.00 4.93 8.34
C ILE A 16 11.79 4.73 7.04
N GLN A 17 13.10 4.99 7.09
CA GLN A 17 14.00 4.64 6.00
C GLN A 17 14.43 3.18 6.15
N GLY A 18 14.11 2.35 5.15
CA GLY A 18 14.50 0.94 5.18
C GLY A 18 13.80 0.10 4.12
N ALA A 19 14.06 -1.21 4.20
CA ALA A 19 13.46 -2.20 3.32
C ALA A 19 12.06 -2.59 3.84
N ILE A 20 11.02 -2.48 3.00
CA ILE A 20 9.63 -2.68 3.43
C ILE A 20 9.36 -4.09 3.97
N GLN A 21 10.00 -5.12 3.38
CA GLN A 21 9.85 -6.51 3.78
C GLN A 21 10.46 -6.84 5.16
N LYS A 22 11.18 -5.88 5.77
CA LYS A 22 11.74 -5.99 7.12
C LYS A 22 10.94 -5.21 8.17
N GLN A 23 9.83 -4.58 7.80
CA GLN A 23 9.02 -3.81 8.75
C GLN A 23 8.09 -4.74 9.53
N ASP A 24 7.97 -4.47 10.83
CA ASP A 24 7.05 -5.16 11.74
C ASP A 24 5.73 -4.40 11.78
N ALA A 25 4.68 -5.01 11.23
CA ALA A 25 3.31 -4.47 11.16
C ALA A 25 2.33 -5.61 10.85
N ASP A 26 1.04 -5.43 11.15
CA ASP A 26 0.02 -6.45 10.88
C ASP A 26 -0.18 -6.73 9.38
N VAL A 27 0.11 -5.72 8.54
CA VAL A 27 0.01 -5.79 7.07
C VAL A 27 1.06 -4.90 6.42
N LEU A 28 1.81 -5.41 5.44
CA LEU A 28 2.57 -4.55 4.52
C LEU A 28 1.71 -4.17 3.32
N VAL A 29 1.81 -2.92 2.88
CA VAL A 29 1.14 -2.44 1.67
C VAL A 29 2.20 -2.12 0.61
N VAL A 30 2.05 -2.77 -0.55
CA VAL A 30 2.84 -2.52 -1.76
C VAL A 30 1.90 -2.25 -2.92
N ASN A 31 2.46 -1.77 -4.04
CA ASN A 31 1.65 -1.37 -5.18
C ASN A 31 2.24 -1.81 -6.51
N LEU A 32 1.39 -1.84 -7.52
CA LEU A 32 1.77 -2.22 -8.88
C LEU A 32 0.90 -1.48 -9.90
N PHE A 33 1.53 -1.03 -10.98
CA PHE A 33 0.82 -0.51 -12.14
C PHE A 33 0.24 -1.65 -12.99
N ALA A 34 -0.77 -1.32 -13.80
CA ALA A 34 -1.36 -2.25 -14.74
C ALA A 34 -0.31 -2.79 -15.72
N GLY A 35 -0.30 -4.11 -15.93
CA GLY A 35 0.65 -4.79 -16.84
C GLY A 35 2.12 -4.79 -16.39
N ALA A 36 2.45 -4.20 -15.24
CA ALA A 36 3.82 -4.20 -14.72
C ALA A 36 4.18 -5.51 -14.02
N ARG A 37 5.48 -5.81 -13.94
CA ARG A 37 6.03 -6.88 -13.09
C ARG A 37 6.49 -6.31 -11.74
N PRO A 38 6.49 -7.13 -10.66
CA PRO A 38 7.03 -6.71 -9.37
C PRO A 38 8.49 -6.22 -9.50
N GLY A 39 8.72 -4.96 -9.13
CA GLY A 39 10.04 -4.34 -9.11
C GLY A 39 10.20 -3.43 -7.89
N GLY A 40 11.41 -2.92 -7.67
CA GLY A 40 11.71 -2.07 -6.50
C GLY A 40 11.27 -2.73 -5.19
N ALA A 41 10.51 -1.99 -4.37
CA ALA A 41 10.01 -2.49 -3.09
C ALA A 41 8.99 -3.64 -3.25
N THR A 42 8.09 -3.57 -4.23
CA THR A 42 7.12 -4.64 -4.52
C THR A 42 7.84 -5.92 -4.97
N GLY A 43 8.89 -5.78 -5.78
CA GLY A 43 9.75 -6.90 -6.18
C GLY A 43 10.52 -7.51 -5.01
N ALA A 44 11.01 -6.68 -4.08
CA ALA A 44 11.68 -7.19 -2.88
C ALA A 44 10.73 -7.98 -1.96
N VAL A 45 9.46 -7.57 -1.86
CA VAL A 45 8.43 -8.34 -1.15
C VAL A 45 8.10 -9.62 -1.90
N ASP A 46 7.91 -9.56 -3.22
CA ASP A 46 7.62 -10.73 -4.04
C ASP A 46 8.71 -11.80 -3.90
N GLN A 47 9.98 -11.40 -4.00
CA GLN A 47 11.12 -12.30 -3.79
C GLN A 47 11.11 -12.90 -2.38
N ALA A 48 10.85 -12.10 -1.36
CA ALA A 48 10.79 -12.57 0.02
C ALA A 48 9.62 -13.54 0.28
N LEU A 49 8.57 -13.48 -0.55
CA LEU A 49 7.42 -14.40 -0.50
C LEU A 49 7.52 -15.57 -1.48
N GLY A 50 8.67 -15.76 -2.15
CA GLY A 50 8.87 -16.85 -3.10
C GLY A 50 8.13 -16.68 -4.43
N GLY A 51 7.86 -15.44 -4.86
CA GLY A 51 7.25 -15.14 -6.16
C GLY A 51 5.72 -15.17 -6.20
N GLN A 52 5.05 -15.10 -5.03
CA GLN A 52 3.59 -15.19 -4.96
C GLN A 52 2.84 -14.06 -5.68
N ILE A 53 3.36 -12.83 -5.68
CA ILE A 53 2.76 -11.71 -6.42
C ILE A 53 2.93 -11.98 -7.92
N SER A 54 4.11 -12.43 -8.35
CA SER A 54 4.35 -12.81 -9.75
C SER A 54 3.43 -13.96 -10.20
N ALA A 55 3.25 -14.99 -9.37
CA ALA A 55 2.36 -16.10 -9.65
C ALA A 55 0.89 -15.67 -9.79
N ALA A 56 0.41 -14.77 -8.92
CA ALA A 56 -0.94 -14.21 -9.03
C ALA A 56 -1.14 -13.40 -10.32
N ILE A 57 -0.10 -12.71 -10.80
CA ILE A 57 -0.14 -12.02 -12.10
C ILE A 57 -0.18 -13.03 -13.25
N ASP A 58 0.66 -14.07 -13.20
CA ASP A 58 0.73 -15.10 -14.24
C ASP A 58 -0.58 -15.90 -14.39
N LEU A 59 -1.30 -16.10 -13.29
CA LEU A 59 -2.63 -16.72 -13.27
C LEU A 59 -3.76 -15.77 -13.68
N GLY A 60 -3.50 -14.46 -13.78
CA GLY A 60 -4.49 -13.45 -14.10
C GLY A 60 -5.36 -13.00 -12.91
N ASP A 61 -5.02 -13.41 -11.68
CA ASP A 61 -5.73 -13.02 -10.46
C ASP A 61 -5.47 -11.55 -10.08
N PHE A 62 -4.34 -11.00 -10.52
CA PHE A 62 -3.98 -9.62 -10.29
C PHE A 62 -3.39 -8.96 -11.54
N GLU A 63 -4.01 -7.88 -11.99
CA GLU A 63 -3.63 -7.18 -13.23
C GLU A 63 -3.07 -5.78 -12.96
N GLY A 64 -3.13 -5.28 -11.72
CA GLY A 64 -2.70 -3.94 -11.35
C GLY A 64 -3.73 -2.84 -11.67
N LYS A 65 -5.00 -3.20 -11.91
CA LYS A 65 -6.08 -2.24 -12.21
C LYS A 65 -6.30 -1.27 -11.04
N ALA A 66 -6.69 -0.04 -11.34
CA ALA A 66 -6.87 0.99 -10.31
C ALA A 66 -7.88 0.53 -9.24
N GLY A 67 -7.43 0.48 -7.99
CA GLY A 67 -8.25 0.06 -6.85
C GLY A 67 -8.43 -1.45 -6.71
N GLN A 68 -7.84 -2.27 -7.60
CA GLN A 68 -7.74 -3.71 -7.41
C GLN A 68 -6.86 -4.00 -6.20
N THR A 69 -7.22 -5.03 -5.44
CA THR A 69 -6.43 -5.49 -4.31
C THR A 69 -6.16 -6.98 -4.37
N LEU A 70 -4.99 -7.39 -3.90
CA LEU A 70 -4.62 -8.78 -3.67
C LEU A 70 -4.08 -8.90 -2.25
N LEU A 71 -4.69 -9.78 -1.44
CA LEU A 71 -4.23 -10.08 -0.09
C LEU A 71 -3.49 -11.42 -0.09
N LEU A 72 -2.25 -11.41 0.35
CA LEU A 72 -1.41 -12.60 0.50
C LEU A 72 -1.10 -12.83 1.99
N TYR A 73 -1.12 -14.10 2.39
CA TYR A 73 -0.64 -14.52 3.71
C TYR A 73 0.82 -14.92 3.59
N THR A 74 1.67 -14.38 4.47
CA THR A 74 3.12 -14.50 4.30
C THR A 74 3.66 -15.83 4.80
N HIS A 75 2.90 -16.53 5.65
CA HIS A 75 3.31 -17.79 6.29
C HIS A 75 4.69 -17.68 6.96
N SER A 76 4.92 -16.56 7.66
CA SER A 76 6.15 -16.25 8.39
C SER A 76 7.41 -16.13 7.54
N GLN A 77 7.29 -15.99 6.21
CA GLN A 77 8.43 -15.70 5.33
C GLN A 77 9.01 -14.29 5.55
N ILE A 78 8.17 -13.37 6.02
CA ILE A 78 8.54 -12.02 6.47
C ILE A 78 7.82 -11.71 7.80
N LEU A 79 8.25 -10.65 8.50
CA LEU A 79 7.73 -10.30 9.82
C LEU A 79 6.22 -10.05 9.82
N ALA A 80 5.74 -9.28 8.85
CA ALA A 80 4.32 -9.03 8.71
C ALA A 80 3.57 -10.31 8.29
N PRO A 81 2.45 -10.65 8.92
CA PRO A 81 1.69 -11.87 8.60
C PRO A 81 0.91 -11.77 7.28
N ARG A 82 0.70 -10.56 6.76
CA ARG A 82 -0.08 -10.28 5.54
C ARG A 82 0.60 -9.24 4.66
N VAL A 83 0.43 -9.38 3.35
CA VAL A 83 0.79 -8.36 2.35
C VAL A 83 -0.45 -8.02 1.54
N LEU A 84 -0.75 -6.73 1.46
CA LEU A 84 -1.76 -6.17 0.57
C LEU A 84 -1.07 -5.52 -0.63
N VAL A 85 -1.38 -6.00 -1.83
CA VAL A 85 -0.98 -5.36 -3.08
C VAL A 85 -2.12 -4.49 -3.58
N VAL A 86 -1.85 -3.22 -3.88
CA VAL A 86 -2.83 -2.27 -4.42
C VAL A 86 -2.49 -1.93 -5.87
N GLY A 87 -3.46 -2.12 -6.76
CA GLY A 87 -3.34 -1.76 -8.17
C GLY A 87 -3.49 -0.25 -8.37
N LEU A 88 -2.54 0.34 -9.10
CA LEU A 88 -2.48 1.76 -9.38
C LEU A 88 -3.20 2.17 -10.68
N GLY A 89 -3.57 1.18 -11.51
CA GLY A 89 -4.07 1.41 -12.86
C GLY A 89 -2.94 1.71 -13.84
N GLU A 90 -3.28 2.42 -14.92
CA GLU A 90 -2.29 2.83 -15.92
C GLU A 90 -1.24 3.75 -15.31
N GLN A 91 0.02 3.52 -15.68
CA GLN A 91 1.14 4.38 -15.30
C GLN A 91 1.04 5.75 -15.97
N GLU A 92 0.51 5.78 -17.20
CA GLU A 92 0.26 7.04 -17.91
C GLU A 92 -0.79 7.88 -17.19
N GLY A 93 -0.45 9.15 -16.97
CA GLY A 93 -1.28 10.08 -16.22
C GLY A 93 -1.41 9.74 -14.74
N PHE A 94 -0.51 8.93 -14.17
CA PHE A 94 -0.47 8.75 -12.72
C PHE A 94 -0.08 10.04 -12.01
N ASP A 95 -0.89 10.46 -11.03
CA ASP A 95 -0.76 11.73 -10.32
C ASP A 95 -1.00 11.57 -8.81
N LEU A 96 -0.90 12.68 -8.08
CA LEU A 96 -1.12 12.70 -6.63
C LEU A 96 -2.53 12.29 -6.23
N GLU A 97 -3.55 12.60 -7.04
CA GLU A 97 -4.93 12.19 -6.77
C GLU A 97 -5.10 10.68 -6.85
N ARG A 98 -4.49 10.03 -7.86
CA ARG A 98 -4.48 8.57 -7.96
C ARG A 98 -3.69 7.92 -6.82
N ALA A 99 -2.59 8.54 -6.36
CA ALA A 99 -1.88 8.09 -5.17
C ALA A 99 -2.73 8.19 -3.89
N ARG A 100 -3.49 9.27 -3.71
CA ARG A 100 -4.46 9.41 -2.59
C ARG A 100 -5.54 8.34 -2.66
N ARG A 101 -6.11 8.09 -3.86
CA ARG A 101 -7.14 7.05 -4.05
C ARG A 101 -6.62 5.64 -3.73
N ALA A 102 -5.42 5.30 -4.21
CA ALA A 102 -4.78 4.03 -3.89
C ALA A 102 -4.57 3.86 -2.38
N THR A 103 -4.17 4.94 -1.69
CA THR A 103 -4.04 4.96 -0.24
C THR A 103 -5.39 4.75 0.45
N GLY A 104 -6.45 5.42 -0.01
CA GLY A 104 -7.81 5.20 0.50
C GLY A 104 -8.30 3.75 0.31
N THR A 105 -8.01 3.13 -0.83
CA THR A 105 -8.28 1.70 -1.07
C THR A 105 -7.52 0.81 -0.08
N ALA A 106 -6.25 1.12 0.18
CA ALA A 106 -5.45 0.39 1.16
C ALA A 106 -6.09 0.47 2.56
N ILE A 107 -6.33 1.67 3.06
CA ILE A 107 -6.88 1.91 4.40
C ILE A 107 -8.26 1.28 4.57
N GLY A 108 -9.15 1.44 3.59
CA GLY A 108 -10.47 0.80 3.63
C GLY A 108 -10.38 -0.73 3.67
N THR A 109 -9.37 -1.32 3.02
CA THR A 109 -9.11 -2.76 3.11
C THR A 109 -8.53 -3.16 4.46
N LEU A 110 -7.58 -2.39 4.98
CA LEU A 110 -6.98 -2.60 6.31
C LEU A 110 -8.03 -2.55 7.42
N GLY A 111 -8.97 -1.59 7.35
CA GLY A 111 -10.09 -1.49 8.29
C GLY A 111 -11.01 -2.71 8.27
N ARG A 112 -11.35 -3.23 7.08
CA ARG A 112 -12.12 -4.49 6.95
C ARG A 112 -11.37 -5.71 7.49
N LEU A 113 -10.04 -5.69 7.44
CA LEU A 113 -9.19 -6.75 7.97
C LEU A 113 -8.96 -6.65 9.49
N GLY A 114 -9.43 -5.57 10.14
CA GLY A 114 -9.16 -5.30 11.55
C GLY A 114 -7.68 -5.12 11.86
N ALA A 115 -6.89 -4.60 10.92
CA ALA A 115 -5.46 -4.34 11.13
C ALA A 115 -5.26 -3.13 12.05
N ASN A 116 -4.43 -3.27 13.09
CA ASN A 116 -4.08 -2.20 14.02
C ASN A 116 -2.84 -1.42 13.56
N SER A 117 -2.00 -2.04 12.73
CA SER A 117 -0.80 -1.43 12.16
C SER A 117 -0.60 -1.83 10.70
N ALA A 118 -0.02 -0.91 9.92
CA ALA A 118 0.42 -1.20 8.57
C ALA A 118 1.70 -0.42 8.25
N ALA A 119 2.55 -1.01 7.41
CA ALA A 119 3.68 -0.30 6.81
C ALA A 119 3.49 -0.26 5.29
N THR A 120 3.63 0.91 4.70
CA THR A 120 3.44 1.12 3.25
C THR A 120 4.65 1.80 2.66
N ILE A 121 4.93 1.52 1.39
CA ILE A 121 5.75 2.40 0.56
C ILE A 121 4.92 3.61 0.10
N LEU A 122 5.59 4.64 -0.41
CA LEU A 122 4.91 5.74 -1.08
C LEU A 122 4.38 5.27 -2.43
N HIS A 123 3.11 5.58 -2.70
CA HIS A 123 2.45 5.23 -3.96
C HIS A 123 2.96 6.13 -5.09
N GLY A 124 3.58 5.54 -6.12
CA GLY A 124 4.05 6.28 -7.30
C GLY A 124 5.44 6.89 -7.21
N THR A 125 6.16 6.80 -6.08
CA THR A 125 7.59 7.16 -6.04
C THR A 125 8.40 5.99 -6.62
N GLY A 126 9.00 6.18 -7.79
CA GLY A 126 9.60 5.11 -8.57
C GLY A 126 9.03 5.12 -9.99
N ALA A 127 8.36 4.06 -10.41
CA ALA A 127 7.78 3.97 -11.75
C ALA A 127 6.77 5.10 -12.06
N GLY A 128 6.02 5.58 -11.05
CA GLY A 128 5.09 6.71 -11.23
C GLY A 128 5.75 8.08 -11.30
N ASN A 129 7.07 8.17 -11.09
CA ASN A 129 7.88 9.40 -11.11
C ASN A 129 7.33 10.56 -10.27
N LEU A 130 6.56 10.27 -9.21
CA LEU A 130 6.08 11.30 -8.31
C LEU A 130 7.23 11.77 -7.41
N PRO A 131 7.37 13.09 -7.17
CA PRO A 131 8.32 13.61 -6.19
C PRO A 131 7.99 13.08 -4.78
N VAL A 132 9.03 12.73 -4.03
CA VAL A 132 8.90 12.03 -2.74
C VAL A 132 8.06 12.81 -1.74
N GLU A 133 8.31 14.11 -1.59
CA GLU A 133 7.62 14.98 -0.62
C GLU A 133 6.09 15.07 -0.90
N PRO A 134 5.64 15.48 -2.10
CA PRO A 134 4.22 15.42 -2.47
C PRO A 134 3.57 14.05 -2.32
N ALA A 135 4.26 12.97 -2.68
CA ALA A 135 3.72 11.62 -2.54
C ALA A 135 3.57 11.22 -1.06
N ALA A 136 4.54 11.58 -0.21
CA ALA A 136 4.46 11.39 1.24
C ALA A 136 3.28 12.15 1.85
N GLN A 137 3.10 13.41 1.46
CA GLN A 137 1.95 14.21 1.87
C GLN A 137 0.63 13.56 1.43
N ALA A 138 0.52 13.15 0.17
CA ALA A 138 -0.67 12.51 -0.37
C ALA A 138 -1.04 11.23 0.41
N VAL A 139 -0.05 10.37 0.71
CA VAL A 139 -0.26 9.15 1.50
C VAL A 139 -0.66 9.48 2.94
N ALA A 140 -0.02 10.44 3.59
CA ALA A 140 -0.31 10.80 4.98
C ALA A 140 -1.72 11.40 5.14
N GLU A 141 -2.08 12.36 4.27
CA GLU A 141 -3.40 13.00 4.28
C GLU A 141 -4.51 12.00 3.97
N ALA A 142 -4.33 11.16 2.94
CA ALA A 142 -5.32 10.16 2.59
C ALA A 142 -5.50 9.12 3.70
N SER A 143 -4.42 8.74 4.39
CA SER A 143 -4.47 7.83 5.54
C SER A 143 -5.30 8.41 6.68
N GLN A 144 -5.09 9.68 7.03
CA GLN A 144 -5.84 10.38 8.06
C GLN A 144 -7.34 10.53 7.71
N LEU A 145 -7.66 10.76 6.44
CA LEU A 145 -9.04 10.98 5.99
C LEU A 145 -9.86 9.69 5.85
N ALA A 146 -9.19 8.57 5.58
CA ALA A 146 -9.85 7.29 5.31
C ALA A 146 -9.99 6.39 6.56
N ALA A 147 -9.32 6.72 7.66
CA ALA A 147 -9.33 5.98 8.93
C ALA A 147 -10.63 6.14 9.73
#